data_AF-A0A510WNM5-F1
#
_entry.id   AF-A0A510WNM5-F1
#
_cell.length_a   1.000
_cell.length_b   1.000
_cell.length_c   1.000
_cell.angle_alpha   90.00
_cell.angle_beta   90.00
_cell.angle_gamma   90.00
#
_symmetry.space_group_name_H-M   'P 1'
#
loop_
_entity.id
_entity.type
_entity.pdbx_description
1 polymer ?
#
loop_
_entity_poly.entity_id
_entity_poly.type
_entity_poly.pdbx_seq_one_letter_code
_entity_poly.pdbx_strand_id
1 'polypeptide(L)'
;MNYEDYKNCVEEVKDKNGEIIKYHDVVRTSQGEILLVGFGVNHHHKTKGLNAYNDFIGAHDWLDVYPDGELEILGNVDFIADETERLV
;
A
#
# COMPACT_ATOMS: atom_id res chain seq x y z
N MET A 1 -5.67 -15.59 -12.62
CA MET A 1 -6.00 -16.48 -11.50
C MET A 1 -7.22 -15.90 -10.80
N ASN A 2 -8.25 -16.70 -10.50
CA ASN A 2 -9.48 -16.26 -9.84
C ASN A 2 -9.34 -16.43 -8.31
N TYR A 3 -9.63 -15.38 -7.54
CA TYR A 3 -9.58 -15.36 -6.07
C TYR A 3 -10.91 -14.91 -5.45
N GLU A 4 -12.05 -15.16 -6.12
CA GLU A 4 -13.38 -14.78 -5.63
C GLU A 4 -13.70 -15.39 -4.25
N ASP A 5 -13.25 -16.61 -3.98
CA ASP A 5 -13.46 -17.29 -2.70
C ASP A 5 -12.51 -16.85 -1.56
N TYR A 6 -11.64 -15.86 -1.81
CA TYR A 6 -10.65 -15.40 -0.83
C TYR A 6 -11.16 -14.16 -0.09
N LYS A 7 -10.96 -14.13 1.23
CA LYS A 7 -11.29 -12.99 2.08
C LYS A 7 -10.26 -11.87 1.89
N ASN A 8 -10.70 -10.61 1.83
CA ASN A 8 -9.78 -9.49 1.94
C ASN A 8 -9.15 -9.41 3.35
N CYS A 9 -7.86 -9.10 3.46
CA CYS A 9 -7.20 -8.87 4.76
C CYS A 9 -7.86 -7.69 5.50
N VAL A 10 -8.10 -6.61 4.77
CA VAL A 10 -8.88 -5.43 5.17
C VAL A 10 -9.62 -4.89 3.95
N GLU A 11 -10.76 -4.22 4.15
CA GLU A 11 -11.51 -3.59 3.05
C GLU A 11 -10.79 -2.34 2.52
N GLU A 12 -10.51 -1.39 3.42
CA GLU A 12 -9.81 -0.14 3.12
C GLU A 12 -9.02 0.30 4.36
N VAL A 13 -7.93 1.04 4.14
CA VAL A 13 -7.18 1.73 5.19
C VAL A 13 -6.99 3.18 4.75
N LYS A 14 -7.20 4.11 5.68
CA LYS A 14 -7.03 5.54 5.44
C LYS A 14 -5.68 6.02 5.91
N ASP A 15 -5.07 6.89 5.11
CA ASP A 15 -3.86 7.60 5.48
C ASP A 15 -4.13 8.66 6.56
N LYS A 16 -3.08 9.34 7.03
CA LYS A 16 -3.15 10.41 8.03
C LYS A 16 -4.05 11.60 7.65
N ASN A 17 -4.34 11.78 6.36
CA ASN A 17 -5.17 12.85 5.83
C ASN A 17 -6.61 12.36 5.55
N GLY A 18 -6.90 11.08 5.77
CA GLY A 18 -8.20 10.46 5.53
C GLY A 18 -8.38 9.92 4.10
N GLU A 19 -7.32 9.90 3.29
CA GLU A 19 -7.34 9.36 1.92
C GLU A 19 -7.20 7.84 1.93
N ILE A 20 -7.90 7.14 1.04
CA ILE A 20 -7.83 5.68 0.94
C ILE A 20 -6.51 5.27 0.30
N ILE A 21 -5.76 4.39 0.97
CA ILE A 21 -4.53 3.79 0.47
C ILE A 21 -4.84 2.78 -0.64
N LYS A 22 -4.11 2.87 -1.73
CA LYS A 22 -4.32 2.10 -2.96
C LYS A 22 -3.07 1.32 -3.34
N TYR A 23 -3.30 0.34 -4.21
CA TYR A 23 -2.22 -0.36 -4.90
C TYR A 23 -1.25 0.66 -5.55
N HIS A 24 0.05 0.38 -5.46
CA HIS A 24 1.15 1.23 -5.95
C HIS A 24 1.37 2.56 -5.21
N ASP A 25 0.64 2.86 -4.13
CA ASP A 25 1.01 3.99 -3.29
C ASP A 25 2.38 3.76 -2.64
N VAL A 26 3.17 4.82 -2.55
CA VAL A 26 4.34 4.90 -1.68
C VAL A 26 3.87 5.53 -0.38
N VAL A 27 4.00 4.80 0.72
CA VAL A 27 3.57 5.25 2.03
C VAL A 27 4.74 5.40 2.99
N ARG A 28 4.55 6.24 4.01
CA ARG A 28 5.48 6.42 5.11
C ARG A 28 4.81 6.09 6.44
N THR A 29 5.47 5.29 7.27
CA THR A 29 5.01 5.03 8.66
C THR A 29 5.30 6.20 9.57
N SER A 30 4.66 6.26 10.75
CA SER A 30 4.94 7.29 11.76
C SER A 30 6.39 7.27 12.28
N GLN A 31 7.08 6.13 12.16
CA GLN A 31 8.50 5.95 12.48
C GLN A 31 9.43 6.34 11.32
N GLY A 32 8.88 6.66 10.16
CA GLY A 32 9.62 7.17 9.00
C GLY A 32 10.08 6.10 8.00
N GLU A 33 9.61 4.86 8.13
CA GLU A 33 9.88 3.81 7.13
C GLU A 33 9.11 4.10 5.85
N ILE A 34 9.73 3.88 4.69
CA ILE A 34 9.10 4.07 3.38
C ILE A 34 8.76 2.70 2.81
N LEU A 35 7.49 2.49 2.47
CA LEU A 35 6.96 1.22 2.00
C LEU A 35 6.24 1.42 0.67
N LEU A 36 6.27 0.41 -0.19
CA LEU A 36 5.45 0.35 -1.40
C LEU A 36 4.21 -0.50 -1.11
N VAL A 37 3.05 -0.05 -1.57
CA VAL A 37 1.81 -0.80 -1.44
C VAL A 37 1.67 -1.77 -2.60
N GLY A 38 1.67 -3.06 -2.29
CA GLY A 38 1.53 -4.16 -3.25
C GLY A 38 0.22 -4.93 -3.04
N PHE A 39 0.12 -6.07 -3.73
CA PHE A 39 -1.00 -7.01 -3.58
C PHE A 39 -0.45 -8.39 -3.24
N GLY A 40 -0.97 -8.99 -2.18
CA GLY A 40 -0.57 -10.32 -1.73
C GLY A 40 -1.71 -11.33 -1.80
N VAL A 41 -1.35 -12.61 -1.84
CA VAL A 41 -2.27 -13.74 -1.68
C VAL A 41 -1.68 -14.77 -0.73
N ASN A 42 -2.43 -15.14 0.30
CA ASN A 42 -2.14 -16.27 1.17
C ASN A 42 -3.07 -17.44 0.85
N HIS A 43 -2.55 -18.47 0.18
CA HIS A 43 -3.31 -19.64 -0.22
C HIS A 43 -3.72 -20.55 0.94
N HIS A 44 -2.95 -20.58 2.03
CA HIS A 44 -3.25 -21.42 3.18
C HIS A 44 -4.47 -20.90 3.96
N HIS A 45 -4.53 -19.60 4.19
CA HIS A 45 -5.63 -18.95 4.90
C HIS A 45 -6.75 -18.42 3.98
N LYS A 46 -6.59 -18.58 2.65
CA LYS A 46 -7.49 -18.00 1.63
C LYS A 46 -7.71 -16.50 1.84
N THR A 47 -6.64 -15.77 2.15
CA THR A 47 -6.66 -14.31 2.34
C THR A 47 -5.97 -13.63 1.15
N LYS A 48 -6.46 -12.48 0.74
CA LYS A 48 -5.85 -11.62 -0.28
C LYS A 48 -5.95 -10.15 0.13
N GLY A 49 -5.24 -9.26 -0.55
CA GLY A 49 -5.45 -7.83 -0.36
C GLY A 49 -4.15 -7.04 -0.48
N LEU A 50 -4.22 -5.79 -0.07
CA LEU A 50 -3.06 -4.90 -0.11
C LEU A 50 -2.10 -5.21 1.04
N ASN A 51 -0.81 -5.08 0.75
CA ASN A 51 0.28 -5.14 1.71
C ASN A 51 1.16 -3.91 1.56
N ALA A 52 1.88 -3.54 2.61
CA ALA A 52 2.95 -2.56 2.56
C ALA A 52 4.29 -3.31 2.72
N TYR A 53 5.24 -3.05 1.83
CA TYR A 53 6.50 -3.78 1.82
C TYR A 53 7.69 -2.91 1.47
N ASN A 54 8.87 -3.34 1.95
CA ASN A 54 10.16 -2.81 1.55
C ASN A 54 11.23 -3.90 1.74
N ASP A 55 11.71 -4.44 0.61
CA ASP A 55 12.67 -5.54 0.57
C ASP A 55 14.06 -5.16 1.11
N PHE A 56 14.42 -3.87 1.14
CA PHE A 56 15.72 -3.41 1.65
C PHE A 56 15.81 -3.49 3.17
N ILE A 57 14.68 -3.36 3.87
CA ILE A 57 14.61 -3.42 5.34
C ILE A 57 13.90 -4.69 5.83
N GLY A 58 13.39 -5.52 4.91
CA GLY A 58 12.68 -6.76 5.24
C GLY A 58 11.28 -6.53 5.81
N ALA A 59 10.66 -5.39 5.51
CA ALA A 59 9.28 -5.10 5.92
C ALA A 59 8.30 -5.73 4.93
N HIS A 60 7.32 -6.50 5.42
CA HIS A 60 6.29 -7.08 4.57
C HIS A 60 5.04 -7.43 5.38
N ASP A 61 4.15 -6.47 5.52
CA ASP A 61 2.94 -6.61 6.33
C ASP A 61 1.69 -6.34 5.50
N TRP A 62 0.61 -7.03 5.82
CA TRP A 62 -0.71 -6.72 5.28
C TRP A 62 -1.16 -5.33 5.76
N LEU A 63 -2.00 -4.63 4.99
CA LEU A 63 -2.50 -3.33 5.44
C LEU A 63 -3.37 -3.42 6.71
N ASP A 64 -3.88 -4.60 7.07
CA ASP A 64 -4.75 -4.79 8.24
C ASP A 64 -4.07 -4.52 9.59
N VAL A 65 -2.74 -4.51 9.67
CA VAL A 65 -1.99 -4.20 10.90
C VAL A 65 -1.82 -2.71 11.15
N TYR A 66 -2.04 -1.88 10.12
CA TYR A 66 -1.90 -0.43 10.21
C TYR A 66 -3.27 0.20 10.49
N PRO A 67 -3.47 0.83 11.65
CA PRO A 67 -4.72 1.55 11.90
C PRO A 67 -4.84 2.77 10.99
N ASP A 68 -6.09 3.20 10.74
CA ASP A 68 -6.36 4.46 10.03
C ASP A 68 -5.55 5.61 10.64
N GLY A 69 -4.86 6.35 9.78
CA GLY A 69 -4.05 7.51 10.13
C GLY A 69 -2.61 7.22 10.55
N GLU A 70 -2.18 5.95 10.62
CA GLU A 70 -0.77 5.60 10.82
C GLU A 70 0.06 6.04 9.62
N LEU A 71 -0.34 5.57 8.43
CA LEU A 71 0.42 5.71 7.20
C LEU A 71 0.17 7.07 6.55
N GLU A 72 1.19 7.62 5.90
CA GLU A 72 1.10 8.81 5.06
C GLU A 72 1.37 8.44 3.60
N ILE A 73 0.45 8.76 2.70
CA ILE A 73 0.71 8.63 1.26
C ILE A 73 1.68 9.74 0.82
N LEU A 74 2.77 9.34 0.18
CA LEU A 74 3.77 10.26 -0.40
C LEU A 74 3.62 10.44 -1.91
N GLY A 75 2.91 9.53 -2.55
CA GLY A 75 2.70 9.50 -3.99
C GLY A 75 2.30 8.10 -4.43
N ASN A 76 2.19 7.91 -5.74
CA ASN A 76 1.87 6.62 -6.34
C ASN A 76 2.88 6.33 -7.47
N VAL A 77 3.41 5.11 -7.55
CA VAL A 77 4.45 4.78 -8.54
C VAL A 77 3.91 4.71 -9.98
N ASP A 78 2.59 4.66 -10.17
CA ASP A 78 1.96 4.82 -11.48
C ASP A 78 1.98 6.28 -11.96
N PHE A 79 2.48 7.22 -11.15
CA PHE A 79 2.60 8.61 -11.54
C PHE A 79 3.47 8.77 -12.79
N ILE A 80 2.87 9.33 -13.83
CA ILE A 80 3.54 9.72 -15.07
C ILE A 80 3.59 11.24 -15.06
N ALA A 81 4.78 11.82 -15.01
CA ALA A 81 4.96 13.26 -15.16
C ALA A 81 4.60 13.65 -16.60
N ASP A 82 3.60 14.52 -16.78
CA ASP A 82 3.37 15.16 -18.08
C ASP A 82 4.63 15.93 -18.49
N GLU A 83 5.07 15.76 -19.75
CA GLU A 83 6.34 16.31 -20.28
C GLU A 83 6.48 17.84 -20.16
N THR A 84 5.42 18.54 -19.78
CA THR A 84 5.32 20.00 -19.70
C THR A 84 6.05 20.64 -18.52
N GLU A 85 6.44 19.88 -17.49
CA GLU A 85 7.09 20.44 -16.29
C GLU A 85 8.63 20.40 -16.30
N ARG A 86 9.26 19.92 -17.39
CA ARG A 86 10.75 19.87 -17.50
C ARG A 86 11.40 21.17 -17.97
N LEU A 87 10.66 22.28 -18.03
CA LEU A 87 11.19 23.60 -18.41
C LEU A 87 10.88 24.66 -17.35
N VAL A 88 11.52 24.56 -16.19
CA VAL A 88 11.71 25.70 -15.28
C VAL A 88 13.09 25.66 -14.65
#